data_AF-A0A1M6M2U1-F1
#
_entry.id   AF-A0A1M6M2U1-F1
#
_cell.length_a   1.000
_cell.length_b   1.000
_cell.length_c   1.000
_cell.angle_alpha   90.00
_cell.angle_beta   90.00
_cell.angle_gamma   90.00
#
_symmetry.space_group_name_H-M   'P 1'
#
loop_
_entity.id
_entity.type
_entity.pdbx_description
1 polymer ?
#
loop_
_entity_poly.entity_id
_entity_poly.type
_entity_poly.pdbx_seq_one_letter_code
_entity_poly.pdbx_strand_id
1 'polypeptide(L)' 'MKYKPKTLSPVQVAQVVKALLLLGEEHITIETVEKDRYAITTKRNGPNPKEKN' A
#
# COMPACT_ATOMS: atom_id res chain seq x y z
N MET A 1 -2.49 -9.36 19.87
CA MET A 1 -3.50 -8.41 19.35
C MET A 1 -4.10 -9.03 18.10
N LYS A 2 -5.39 -9.42 18.11
CA LYS A 2 -6.08 -9.85 16.88
C LYS A 2 -6.16 -8.62 15.98
N TYR A 3 -5.36 -8.57 14.90
CA TYR A 3 -5.54 -7.58 13.84
C TYR A 3 -6.93 -7.82 13.25
N LYS A 4 -7.92 -7.06 13.72
CA LYS A 4 -9.20 -6.97 13.02
C LYS A 4 -8.86 -6.32 11.68
N PRO A 5 -9.07 -7.01 10.54
CA PRO A 5 -8.81 -6.42 9.24
C PRO A 5 -9.69 -5.17 9.14
N LYS A 6 -9.07 -3.99 9.21
CA LYS A 6 -9.77 -2.73 8.97
C LYS A 6 -10.10 -2.73 7.49
N THR A 7 -11.38 -2.89 7.18
CA THR A 7 -11.93 -2.62 5.86
C THR A 7 -11.59 -1.17 5.53
N LEU A 8 -10.81 -0.97 4.47
CA LEU A 8 -10.40 0.37 4.05
C LEU A 8 -11.48 0.95 3.17
N SER A 9 -11.96 2.15 3.48
CA SER A 9 -12.89 2.85 2.59
C SER A 9 -12.18 3.23 1.29
N PRO A 10 -12.91 3.40 0.17
CA PRO A 10 -12.31 3.84 -1.10
C PRO A 10 -11.47 5.11 -0.97
N VAL A 11 -11.88 6.03 -0.08
CA VAL A 11 -11.15 7.26 0.22
C VAL A 11 -9.81 6.96 0.90
N GLN A 12 -9.78 6.02 1.83
CA GLN A 12 -8.55 5.60 2.51
C GLN A 12 -7.58 4.93 1.53
N VAL A 13 -8.08 4.10 0.61
CA VAL A 13 -7.25 3.49 -0.43
C VAL A 13 -6.62 4.56 -1.32
N ALA A 14 -7.41 5.55 -1.76
CA ALA A 14 -6.89 6.67 -2.54
C ALA A 14 -5.82 7.48 -1.80
N GLN A 15 -5.99 7.69 -0.48
CA GLN A 15 -4.99 8.36 0.35
C GLN A 15 -3.69 7.55 0.43
N VAL A 16 -3.77 6.22 0.59
CA VAL A 16 -2.59 5.34 0.61
C VAL A 16 -1.85 5.40 -0.73
N VAL A 17 -2.57 5.28 -1.84
CA VAL A 17 -1.97 5.38 -3.20
C VAL A 17 -1.28 6.72 -3.39
N LYS A 18 -1.91 7.82 -2.97
CA LYS A 18 -1.31 9.15 -3.03
C LYS A 18 -0.03 9.25 -2.21
N ALA A 19 -0.01 8.69 -1.02
CA ALA A 19 1.18 8.65 -0.18
C ALA A 19 2.31 7.83 -0.82
N LEU A 20 1.98 6.68 -1.43
CA LEU A 20 2.95 5.83 -2.14
C LEU A 20 3.55 6.52 -3.36
N LEU A 21 2.73 7.26 -4.12
CA LEU A 21 3.21 8.10 -5.22
C LEU A 21 4.17 9.19 -4.71
N LEU A 22 3.84 9.88 -3.63
CA LEU A 22 4.71 10.90 -3.02
C LEU A 22 6.02 10.31 -2.46
N LEU A 23 5.99 9.04 -2.04
CA LEU A 23 7.14 8.30 -1.56
C LEU A 23 8.09 7.84 -2.69
N GLY A 24 7.70 8.01 -3.96
CA GLY A 24 8.49 7.62 -5.12
C GLY A 24 8.34 6.15 -5.52
N GLU A 25 7.24 5.50 -5.15
CA GLU A 25 6.90 4.19 -5.72
C GLU A 25 6.54 4.38 -7.20
N GLU A 26 7.31 3.78 -8.11
CA GLU A 26 7.04 3.87 -9.56
C GLU A 26 5.87 2.98 -9.98
N HIS A 27 5.74 1.80 -9.36
CA HIS A 27 4.71 0.84 -9.70
C HIS A 27 3.85 0.55 -8.48
N ILE A 28 2.57 0.84 -8.61
CA ILE A 28 1.55 0.57 -7.59
C ILE A 28 0.43 -0.22 -8.26
N THR A 29 0.16 -1.42 -7.75
CA THR A 29 -0.93 -2.29 -8.20
C THR A 29 -1.92 -2.44 -7.06
N ILE A 30 -3.21 -2.29 -7.37
CA ILE A 30 -4.30 -2.41 -6.40
C ILE A 30 -5.21 -3.53 -6.88
N GLU A 31 -5.31 -4.59 -6.09
CA GLU A 31 -6.21 -5.70 -6.36
C GLU A 31 -7.34 -5.71 -5.33
N THR A 32 -8.58 -5.81 -5.81
CA THR A 32 -9.72 -5.98 -4.90
C THR A 32 -9.84 -7.46 -4.59
N VAL A 33 -9.56 -7.83 -3.34
CA VAL A 33 -9.58 -9.23 -2.91
C VAL A 33 -10.99 -9.63 -2.52
N GLU A 34 -11.67 -8.79 -1.74
CA GLU A 34 -13.04 -8.96 -1.28
C GLU A 34 -13.70 -7.57 -1.12
N LYS A 35 -15.01 -7.53 -0.85
CA LYS A 35 -15.71 -6.27 -0.57
C LYS A 35 -14.99 -5.51 0.55
N ASP A 36 -14.57 -4.27 0.25
CA ASP A 36 -13.82 -3.37 1.13
C ASP A 36 -12.43 -3.88 1.59
N ARG A 37 -11.85 -4.84 0.85
CA ARG A 37 -10.50 -5.38 1.07
C ARG A 37 -9.66 -5.25 -0.19
N TYR A 38 -8.53 -4.57 -0.04
CA TYR A 38 -7.62 -4.25 -1.13
C TYR A 38 -6.21 -4.76 -0.80
N ALA A 39 -5.61 -5.50 -1.72
CA ALA A 39 -4.19 -5.77 -1.71
C ALA A 39 -3.48 -4.65 -2.49
N ILE A 40 -2.52 -3.99 -1.86
CA ILE A 40 -1.72 -2.93 -2.48
C ILE A 40 -0.29 -3.45 -2.57
N THR A 41 0.17 -3.66 -3.79
CA THR A 41 1.53 -4.08 -4.09
C THR A 41 2.27 -2.89 -4.65
N THR A 42 3.42 -2.56 -4.07
CA THR A 42 4.28 -1.50 -4.61
C THR A 42 5.65 -2.05 -4.95
N LYS A 43 6.24 -1.49 -6.01
CA LYS A 43 7.61 -1.77 -6.41
C LYS A 43 8.32 -0.43 -6.57
N ARG A 44 9.33 -0.24 -5.72
CA ARG A 44 10.29 0.84 -5.81
C ARG A 44 11.60 0.30 -6.35
N ASN A 45 12.11 0.95 -7.40
CA ASN A 45 13.50 0.77 -7.84
C ASN A 45 14.39 1.73 -7.03
N GLY A 46 14.62 1.41 -5.76
CA GLY A 46 15.46 2.21 -4.86
C GLY A 46 16.15 1.31 -3.83
N PRO A 47 17.24 1.77 -3.18
CA PRO A 47 17.94 0.97 -2.19
C PRO A 47 16.97 0.52 -1.09
N ASN A 48 16.94 -0.78 -0.86
CA ASN A 48 16.05 -1.42 0.12
C ASN A 48 16.35 -0.83 1.51
N PRO A 49 15.37 -0.31 2.28
CA PRO A 49 15.62 0.26 3.60
C PRO A 49 16.07 -0.78 4.66
N LYS A 50 16.36 -2.04 4.26
CA LYS A 50 16.91 -3.09 5.12
C LYS A 50 18.42 -3.01 5.34
N GLU A 51 19.10 -1.99 4.82
CA GLU A 51 20.53 -1.78 5.07
C GLU A 51 20.74 -0.54 5.95
N LYS A 52 20.32 -0.63 7.22
CA LYS A 52 20.96 0.15 8.29
C LYS A 52 21.61 -0.86 9.23
N ASN A 53 22.93 -0.98 9.06
CA ASN A 53 23.91 -1.58 9.96
C ASN A 53 23.72 -1.10 11.40
#